data_AF-A0A0N1NIW7-F1
#
_entry.id   AF-A0A0N1NIW7-F1
#
_cell.length_a   1.000
_cell.length_b   1.000
_cell.length_c   1.000
_cell.angle_alpha   90.00
_cell.angle_beta   90.00
_cell.angle_gamma   90.00
#
_symmetry.space_group_name_H-M   'P 1'
#
loop_
_entity.id
_entity.type
_entity.pdbx_description
1 polymer ?
#
loop_
_entity_poly.entity_id
_entity_poly.type
_entity_poly.pdbx_seq_one_letter_code
_entity_poly.pdbx_strand_id
1 'polypeptide(L)'
;MTERDISAAVQRRPDPGRDAVRMPGADRSGERAPGRRRVLGKALLAIALLPLVGVVWIGVTGLFARWELLAAQQDLDALRHSVAAAAAPGSASGKAAAPAPARVPEQAVRSAAVHAARAHRLTTGPAWYSAAELPFLGGPVRTMRGAAYAADRLAGDVLSPLTGVLPPSTPHGSGGGMSEALAALQRHGPEIARAADVVAEVRTDVRGLPRSTWLPAADRARAGLQQQLDRLAPVMTDASLAARVLPPMLGTQGQRRYFLAFQNIAEARGTGGLPGAFAVLRADRGRLSFERFGNNTEMETAKPDIDLGAEFNARYAGSDPIHVWPNSNMSPHFPYAARIWAAAWRKHTGERVDGAIAVDPVTLSRLLQVTGPARMADGTELTADNVVDLTERTSYAKYDDVARRKAFFVDAARAAAAPLMGALDDTRRLPALLVAVNDVQRDGRLKVWSAHTGEQRLLESRPYSGTLPNAPGPFAGLVVNNAAGGKLDYYLDRSLTWEAGACSGGDRTVTVTMTLTNRAPASGLPDYVTIRADSPPYRIRPGDNRLRVSYYAGVGATLADATLDGRRALLASGVERGHSVFDLDLELPARSRRTLVLHLLEPHADGTPTLLRQSLVTPMRTTLKSGGACRV
;
A
#
# COMPACT_ATOMS: atom_id res chain seq x y z
N MET A 1 58.54 5.78 37.52
CA MET A 1 59.08 4.90 38.58
C MET A 1 59.00 3.48 38.05
N THR A 2 60.07 3.02 37.37
CA THR A 2 61.25 2.28 37.93
C THR A 2 60.86 0.82 38.19
N GLU A 3 61.61 -0.23 37.83
CA GLU A 3 63.01 -0.46 37.46
C GLU A 3 63.06 -1.87 36.82
N ARG A 4 63.71 -2.07 35.67
CA ARG A 4 65.09 -2.58 35.49
C ARG A 4 65.35 -4.03 35.94
N ASP A 5 65.65 -4.84 34.91
CA ASP A 5 66.65 -5.92 34.86
C ASP A 5 67.93 -5.67 35.68
N ILE A 6 68.69 -6.75 35.96
CA ILE A 6 70.16 -6.91 36.13
C ILE A 6 70.38 -8.21 36.95
N SER A 7 71.32 -9.15 36.73
CA SER A 7 72.49 -9.31 35.86
C SER A 7 73.08 -10.74 36.03
N ALA A 8 73.84 -11.19 35.03
CA ALA A 8 75.18 -11.84 35.08
C ALA A 8 75.45 -13.08 35.98
N ALA A 9 76.50 -13.89 35.82
CA ALA A 9 77.35 -14.39 34.74
C ALA A 9 78.37 -15.35 35.42
N VAL A 10 78.67 -16.48 34.76
CA VAL A 10 79.98 -17.18 34.68
C VAL A 10 80.70 -17.70 35.95
N GLN A 11 81.05 -19.01 35.97
CA GLN A 11 82.42 -19.50 36.28
C GLN A 11 82.66 -20.99 35.90
N ARG A 12 83.95 -21.36 35.73
CA ARG A 12 84.52 -22.48 34.94
C ARG A 12 85.13 -23.62 35.79
N ARG A 13 85.12 -24.85 35.21
CA ARG A 13 86.14 -25.97 35.20
C ARG A 13 86.49 -26.69 36.54
N PRO A 14 87.25 -27.83 36.53
CA PRO A 14 87.52 -28.92 35.54
C PRO A 14 87.16 -30.32 36.16
N ASP A 15 87.26 -31.49 35.52
CA ASP A 15 88.47 -32.33 35.39
C ASP A 15 88.18 -33.66 34.63
N PRO A 16 89.23 -34.37 34.14
CA PRO A 16 89.16 -35.48 33.19
C PRO A 16 89.33 -36.86 33.86
N GLY A 17 88.97 -37.91 33.13
CA GLY A 17 89.30 -39.29 33.51
C GLY A 17 89.16 -40.22 32.33
N ARG A 18 90.31 -40.63 31.77
CA ARG A 18 90.48 -41.63 30.72
C ARG A 18 90.27 -43.04 31.29
N ASP A 19 89.80 -43.96 30.44
CA ASP A 19 90.39 -45.27 30.10
C ASP A 19 89.28 -46.19 29.58
N ALA A 20 89.20 -46.43 28.27
CA ALA A 20 90.01 -47.36 27.47
C ALA A 20 89.29 -48.71 27.25
N VAL A 21 88.71 -48.80 26.04
CA VAL A 21 88.75 -49.95 25.11
C VAL A 21 88.11 -51.28 25.54
N ARG A 22 87.03 -51.64 24.81
CA ARG A 22 86.98 -52.91 24.06
C ARG A 22 85.94 -52.86 22.93
N MET A 23 86.43 -52.92 21.69
CA MET A 23 85.68 -53.44 20.54
C MET A 23 85.71 -54.97 20.61
N PRO A 24 84.64 -55.65 20.16
CA PRO A 24 84.60 -56.21 18.80
C PRO A 24 83.26 -55.92 18.12
N GLY A 25 83.17 -55.66 16.81
CA GLY A 25 83.26 -56.68 15.76
C GLY A 25 81.96 -56.61 14.94
N ALA A 26 82.11 -56.65 13.61
CA ALA A 26 81.11 -56.44 12.56
C ALA A 26 79.78 -57.22 12.71
N ASP A 27 78.65 -56.69 12.21
CA ASP A 27 78.13 -57.03 10.87
C ASP A 27 76.88 -56.19 10.48
N ARG A 28 76.62 -56.14 9.18
CA ARG A 28 75.54 -55.44 8.46
C ARG A 28 74.15 -56.01 8.77
N SER A 29 73.12 -55.15 8.78
CA SER A 29 71.90 -55.25 7.95
C SER A 29 70.79 -54.35 8.52
N GLY A 30 70.03 -53.71 7.63
CA GLY A 30 69.12 -52.63 7.99
C GLY A 30 67.71 -53.08 8.33
N GLU A 31 66.96 -52.16 8.94
CA GLU A 31 65.50 -52.11 8.83
C GLU A 31 65.04 -50.64 8.91
N ARG A 32 64.70 -50.09 7.73
CA ARG A 32 63.94 -48.83 7.62
C ARG A 32 62.51 -49.13 8.09
N ALA A 33 62.09 -48.55 9.22
CA ALA A 33 60.72 -48.62 9.70
C ALA A 33 59.71 -48.18 8.60
N PRO A 34 58.87 -49.09 8.05
CA PRO A 34 58.04 -48.80 6.87
C PRO A 34 56.70 -48.10 7.19
N GLY A 35 56.51 -47.60 8.42
CA GLY A 35 55.20 -47.11 8.89
C GLY A 35 54.87 -45.64 8.60
N ARG A 36 55.83 -44.72 8.71
CA ARG A 36 55.53 -43.26 8.75
C ARG A 36 55.05 -42.67 7.42
N ARG A 37 55.60 -43.10 6.27
CA ARG A 37 55.17 -42.62 4.94
C ARG A 37 53.78 -43.12 4.54
N ARG A 38 53.41 -44.35 4.94
CA ARG A 38 52.07 -44.92 4.68
C ARG A 38 51.00 -44.28 5.56
N VAL A 39 51.32 -43.96 6.82
CA VAL A 39 50.40 -43.22 7.72
C VAL A 39 50.23 -41.78 7.27
N LEU A 40 51.30 -41.09 6.84
CA LEU A 40 51.21 -39.74 6.30
C LEU A 40 50.43 -39.70 4.97
N GLY A 41 50.63 -40.68 4.09
CA GLY A 41 49.86 -40.83 2.84
C GLY A 41 48.37 -41.12 3.09
N LYS A 42 48.04 -41.95 4.07
CA LYS A 42 46.64 -42.20 4.48
C LYS A 42 46.01 -40.98 5.15
N ALA A 43 46.76 -40.21 5.93
CA ALA A 43 46.30 -38.96 6.54
C ALA A 43 46.05 -37.87 5.47
N LEU A 44 46.96 -37.71 4.49
CA LEU A 44 46.77 -36.80 3.36
C LEU A 44 45.59 -37.20 2.48
N LEU A 45 45.40 -38.50 2.23
CA LEU A 45 44.23 -39.02 1.52
C LEU A 45 42.93 -38.77 2.29
N ALA A 46 42.92 -38.96 3.61
CA ALA A 46 41.76 -38.67 4.46
C ALA A 46 41.42 -37.16 4.49
N ILE A 47 42.44 -36.28 4.56
CA ILE A 47 42.27 -34.83 4.45
C ILE A 47 41.73 -34.44 3.07
N ALA A 48 42.16 -35.11 2.00
CA ALA A 48 41.67 -34.88 0.64
C ALA A 48 40.25 -35.45 0.39
N LEU A 49 39.86 -36.54 1.07
CA LEU A 49 38.50 -37.10 0.98
C LEU A 49 37.47 -36.30 1.77
N LEU A 50 37.87 -35.65 2.86
CA LEU A 50 36.98 -34.86 3.72
C LEU A 50 36.16 -33.79 2.98
N PRO A 51 36.74 -32.95 2.08
CA PRO A 51 35.96 -32.01 1.28
C PRO A 51 35.04 -32.69 0.26
N LEU A 52 35.42 -33.85 -0.30
CA LEU A 52 34.57 -34.62 -1.22
C LEU A 52 33.32 -35.14 -0.49
N VAL A 53 33.51 -35.70 0.71
CA VAL A 53 32.41 -36.11 1.59
C VAL A 53 31.55 -34.90 1.97
N GLY A 54 32.15 -33.75 2.24
CA GLY A 54 31.45 -32.49 2.49
C GLY A 54 30.58 -32.04 1.32
N VAL A 55 31.09 -32.10 0.08
CA VAL A 55 30.34 -31.76 -1.14
C VAL A 55 29.18 -32.73 -1.37
N VAL A 56 29.41 -34.04 -1.23
CA VAL A 56 28.36 -35.07 -1.35
C VAL A 56 27.30 -34.86 -0.26
N TRP A 57 27.72 -34.58 0.97
CA TRP A 57 26.83 -34.30 2.09
C TRP A 57 25.95 -33.07 1.83
N ILE A 58 26.53 -31.96 1.35
CA ILE A 58 25.79 -30.75 0.97
C ILE A 58 24.81 -31.05 -0.19
N GLY A 59 25.24 -31.83 -1.20
CA GLY A 59 24.38 -32.22 -2.31
C GLY A 59 23.16 -33.04 -1.87
N VAL A 60 23.37 -34.07 -1.04
CA VAL A 60 22.29 -34.94 -0.53
C VAL A 60 21.36 -34.18 0.41
N THR A 61 21.92 -33.50 1.42
CA THR A 61 21.11 -32.73 2.38
C THR A 61 20.40 -31.55 1.73
N GLY A 62 20.99 -30.96 0.69
CA GLY A 62 20.35 -29.90 -0.11
C GLY A 62 19.17 -30.41 -0.94
N LEU A 63 19.27 -31.63 -1.49
CA LEU A 63 18.16 -32.27 -2.18
C LEU A 63 17.01 -32.59 -1.22
N PHE A 64 17.32 -33.11 -0.03
CA PHE A 64 16.31 -33.34 1.01
C PHE A 64 15.70 -32.04 1.51
N ALA A 65 16.49 -30.99 1.74
CA ALA A 65 15.98 -29.69 2.13
C ALA A 65 15.02 -29.12 1.07
N ARG A 66 15.34 -29.29 -0.22
CA ARG A 66 14.42 -28.93 -1.31
C ARG A 66 13.11 -29.71 -1.26
N TRP A 67 13.15 -31.01 -1.01
CA TRP A 67 11.94 -31.83 -0.92
C TRP A 67 11.05 -31.40 0.24
N GLU A 68 11.66 -31.13 1.40
CA GLU A 68 10.96 -30.63 2.56
C GLU A 68 10.32 -29.24 2.28
N LEU A 69 11.02 -28.32 1.61
CA LEU A 69 10.44 -27.03 1.21
C LEU A 69 9.28 -27.18 0.20
N LEU A 70 9.37 -28.12 -0.73
CA LEU A 70 8.28 -28.40 -1.68
C LEU A 70 7.05 -28.98 -0.96
N ALA A 71 7.25 -29.86 0.02
CA ALA A 71 6.17 -30.37 0.85
C ALA A 71 5.49 -29.24 1.65
N ALA A 72 6.28 -28.35 2.26
CA ALA A 72 5.73 -27.17 2.94
C ALA A 72 4.92 -26.27 1.98
N GLN A 73 5.40 -26.06 0.76
CA GLN A 73 4.66 -25.29 -0.26
C GLN A 73 3.33 -25.95 -0.64
N GLN A 74 3.33 -27.27 -0.84
CA GLN A 74 2.11 -28.02 -1.17
C GLN A 74 1.06 -27.93 -0.06
N ASP A 75 1.48 -28.03 1.20
CA ASP A 75 0.59 -27.87 2.36
C ASP A 75 -0.03 -26.47 2.42
N LEU A 76 0.77 -25.43 2.13
CA LEU A 76 0.30 -24.04 2.10
C LEU A 76 -0.59 -23.73 0.90
N ASP A 77 -0.32 -24.32 -0.27
CA ASP A 77 -1.18 -24.19 -1.44
C ASP A 77 -2.54 -24.88 -1.21
N ALA A 78 -2.54 -26.07 -0.59
CA ALA A 78 -3.76 -26.76 -0.18
C ALA A 78 -4.58 -25.90 0.82
N LEU A 79 -3.92 -25.31 1.81
CA LEU A 79 -4.54 -24.35 2.72
C LEU A 79 -5.15 -23.18 1.97
N ARG A 80 -4.40 -22.55 1.06
CA ARG A 80 -4.87 -21.41 0.28
C ARG A 80 -6.11 -21.76 -0.54
N HIS A 81 -6.13 -22.92 -1.19
CA HIS A 81 -7.30 -23.39 -1.93
C HIS A 81 -8.51 -23.61 -1.02
N SER A 82 -8.31 -24.16 0.18
CA SER A 82 -9.40 -24.37 1.15
C SER A 82 -10.01 -23.05 1.65
N VAL A 83 -9.18 -22.04 1.91
CA VAL A 83 -9.63 -20.71 2.34
C VAL A 83 -10.32 -19.97 1.20
N ALA A 84 -9.78 -20.04 -0.03
CA ALA A 84 -10.38 -19.41 -1.20
C ALA A 84 -11.76 -20.02 -1.54
N ALA A 85 -11.91 -21.34 -1.43
CA ALA A 85 -13.18 -22.02 -1.65
C ALA A 85 -14.25 -21.61 -0.61
N ALA A 86 -13.85 -21.38 0.64
CA ALA A 86 -14.75 -20.90 1.69
C ALA A 86 -15.20 -19.44 1.51
N ALA A 87 -14.42 -18.63 0.77
CA ALA A 87 -14.70 -17.21 0.54
C ALA A 87 -15.47 -16.92 -0.76
N ALA A 88 -15.74 -17.92 -1.61
CA ALA A 88 -16.39 -17.72 -2.90
C ALA A 88 -17.90 -17.44 -2.74
N PRO A 89 -18.43 -16.32 -3.29
CA PRO A 89 -19.86 -16.05 -3.26
C PRO A 89 -20.62 -17.03 -4.17
N GLY A 90 -21.53 -17.82 -3.59
CA GLY A 90 -22.42 -18.73 -4.32
C GLY A 90 -22.41 -20.20 -3.88
N SER A 91 -21.55 -20.63 -2.96
CA SER A 91 -21.51 -22.04 -2.51
C SER A 91 -22.67 -22.47 -1.60
N ALA A 92 -23.68 -21.61 -1.39
CA ALA A 92 -24.82 -21.89 -0.52
C ALA A 92 -26.03 -22.52 -1.23
N SER A 93 -25.99 -22.71 -2.56
CA SER A 93 -27.04 -23.42 -3.30
C SER A 93 -26.55 -24.82 -3.72
N GLY A 94 -26.51 -25.75 -2.77
CA GLY A 94 -26.24 -27.15 -3.06
C GLY A 94 -26.21 -28.01 -1.81
N LYS A 95 -27.14 -28.97 -1.70
CA LYS A 95 -27.06 -30.05 -0.72
C LYS A 95 -25.76 -30.84 -0.96
N ALA A 96 -24.72 -30.61 -0.16
CA ALA A 96 -23.57 -31.51 -0.08
C ALA A 96 -22.85 -31.34 1.26
N ALA A 97 -22.65 -32.48 1.94
CA ALA A 97 -21.71 -32.83 3.01
C ALA A 97 -21.39 -31.77 4.09
N ALA A 98 -21.50 -32.21 5.35
CA ALA A 98 -21.01 -31.47 6.51
C ALA A 98 -19.61 -30.89 6.26
N PRO A 99 -19.37 -29.59 6.53
CA PRO A 99 -18.05 -29.02 6.36
C PRO A 99 -17.08 -29.72 7.32
N ALA A 100 -15.95 -30.19 6.79
CA ALA A 100 -14.85 -30.68 7.61
C ALA A 100 -14.46 -29.58 8.62
N PRO A 101 -14.23 -29.92 9.90
CA PRO A 101 -14.03 -28.93 10.96
C PRO A 101 -12.77 -28.10 10.72
N ALA A 102 -12.67 -26.95 11.39
CA ALA A 102 -11.54 -26.01 11.48
C ALA A 102 -10.16 -26.62 11.86
N ARG A 103 -10.02 -27.95 11.87
CA ARG A 103 -8.78 -28.70 12.10
C ARG A 103 -7.87 -28.76 10.86
N VAL A 104 -8.42 -28.63 9.65
CA VAL A 104 -7.66 -28.70 8.40
C VAL A 104 -6.65 -27.54 8.25
N PRO A 105 -6.99 -26.27 8.57
CA PRO A 105 -6.04 -25.16 8.48
C PRO A 105 -4.86 -25.28 9.45
N GLU A 106 -5.14 -25.63 10.72
CA GLU A 106 -4.10 -25.78 11.74
C GLU A 106 -3.16 -26.95 11.48
N GLN A 107 -3.67 -28.05 10.92
CA GLN A 107 -2.84 -29.21 10.56
C GLN A 107 -1.93 -28.89 9.39
N ALA A 108 -2.44 -28.24 8.34
CA ALA A 108 -1.65 -27.84 7.18
C ALA A 108 -0.53 -26.84 7.58
N VAL A 109 -0.84 -25.84 8.41
CA VAL A 109 0.17 -24.89 8.90
C VAL A 109 1.24 -25.57 9.76
N ARG A 110 0.83 -26.46 10.68
CA ARG A 110 1.79 -27.22 11.50
C ARG A 110 2.67 -28.13 10.65
N SER A 111 2.09 -28.81 9.66
CA SER A 111 2.83 -29.66 8.71
C SER A 111 3.86 -28.84 7.93
N ALA A 112 3.43 -27.70 7.36
CA ALA A 112 4.32 -26.79 6.65
C ALA A 112 5.46 -26.27 7.55
N ALA A 113 5.18 -25.95 8.81
CA ALA A 113 6.21 -25.53 9.78
C ALA A 113 7.20 -26.65 10.09
N VAL A 114 6.75 -27.90 10.26
CA VAL A 114 7.63 -29.05 10.49
C VAL A 114 8.56 -29.27 9.29
N HIS A 115 8.01 -29.22 8.08
CA HIS A 115 8.76 -29.36 6.84
C HIS A 115 9.79 -28.23 6.66
N ALA A 116 9.40 -26.97 6.88
CA ALA A 116 10.29 -25.82 6.81
C ALA A 116 11.43 -25.90 7.85
N ALA A 117 11.12 -26.26 9.10
CA ALA A 117 12.10 -26.47 10.16
C ALA A 117 13.08 -27.60 9.85
N ARG A 118 12.62 -28.67 9.20
CA ARG A 118 13.50 -29.78 8.77
C ARG A 118 14.39 -29.35 7.62
N ALA A 119 13.87 -28.61 6.63
CA ALA A 119 14.68 -28.05 5.57
C ALA A 119 15.77 -27.12 6.10
N HIS A 120 15.43 -26.25 7.07
CA HIS A 120 16.40 -25.41 7.74
C HIS A 120 17.49 -26.25 8.42
N ARG A 121 17.11 -27.24 9.25
CA ARG A 121 18.06 -28.14 9.94
C ARG A 121 19.01 -28.88 8.99
N LEU A 122 18.51 -29.35 7.86
CA LEU A 122 19.32 -30.04 6.84
C LEU A 122 20.38 -29.13 6.19
N THR A 123 20.19 -27.80 6.29
CA THR A 123 21.13 -26.78 5.79
C THR A 123 21.92 -26.08 6.89
N THR A 124 21.76 -26.49 8.15
CA THR A 124 22.52 -25.97 9.31
C THR A 124 23.51 -27.02 9.81
N GLY A 125 24.73 -26.99 9.30
CA GLY A 125 25.81 -27.86 9.78
C GLY A 125 27.19 -27.33 9.41
N PRO A 126 28.28 -27.86 10.01
CA PRO A 126 29.63 -27.36 9.78
C PRO A 126 30.03 -27.37 8.29
N ALA A 127 29.60 -28.38 7.54
CA ALA A 127 29.82 -28.47 6.09
C ALA A 127 29.15 -27.31 5.34
N TRP A 128 27.87 -27.05 5.63
CA TRP A 128 27.10 -25.95 5.05
C TRP A 128 27.62 -24.57 5.45
N TYR A 129 28.05 -24.41 6.71
CA TYR A 129 28.62 -23.17 7.20
C TYR A 129 29.93 -22.85 6.48
N SER A 130 30.87 -23.79 6.50
CA SER A 130 32.20 -23.62 5.89
C SER A 130 32.09 -23.41 4.37
N ALA A 131 31.22 -24.15 3.69
CA ALA A 131 31.02 -24.00 2.26
C ALA A 131 30.37 -22.66 1.87
N ALA A 132 29.51 -22.09 2.72
CA ALA A 132 28.90 -20.80 2.46
C ALA A 132 29.90 -19.63 2.52
N GLU A 133 30.98 -19.77 3.31
CA GLU A 133 32.01 -18.74 3.46
C GLU A 133 33.08 -18.77 2.36
N LEU A 134 33.08 -19.79 1.51
CA LEU A 134 34.04 -19.86 0.40
C LEU A 134 33.84 -18.69 -0.57
N PRO A 135 34.88 -17.87 -0.83
CA PRO A 135 34.82 -16.83 -1.85
C PRO A 135 34.46 -17.42 -3.21
N PHE A 136 33.60 -16.73 -3.97
CA PHE A 136 33.11 -17.09 -5.31
C PHE A 136 32.25 -18.38 -5.39
N LEU A 137 32.53 -19.41 -4.58
CA LEU A 137 31.85 -20.71 -4.62
C LEU A 137 30.72 -20.84 -3.60
N GLY A 138 30.77 -20.12 -2.48
CA GLY A 138 29.79 -20.25 -1.39
C GLY A 138 28.44 -19.58 -1.63
N GLY A 139 28.31 -18.79 -2.71
CA GLY A 139 27.09 -18.04 -3.05
C GLY A 139 25.81 -18.88 -3.01
N PRO A 140 25.71 -19.97 -3.79
CA PRO A 140 24.51 -20.81 -3.79
C PRO A 140 24.20 -21.45 -2.44
N VAL A 141 25.24 -21.86 -1.71
CA VAL A 141 25.12 -22.48 -0.39
C VAL A 141 24.55 -21.47 0.61
N ARG A 142 25.06 -20.24 0.61
CA ARG A 142 24.53 -19.12 1.41
C ARG A 142 23.07 -18.81 1.06
N THR A 143 22.74 -18.80 -0.22
CA THR A 143 21.37 -18.55 -0.70
C THR A 143 20.40 -19.66 -0.26
N MET A 144 20.77 -20.93 -0.39
CA MET A 144 19.91 -22.06 0.02
C MET A 144 19.70 -22.10 1.53
N ARG A 145 20.74 -21.86 2.33
CA ARG A 145 20.64 -21.75 3.81
C ARG A 145 19.70 -20.62 4.22
N GLY A 146 19.88 -19.45 3.61
CA GLY A 146 19.04 -18.27 3.88
C GLY A 146 17.58 -18.49 3.48
N ALA A 147 17.32 -19.14 2.35
CA ALA A 147 15.97 -19.46 1.92
C ALA A 147 15.28 -20.47 2.84
N ALA A 148 16.00 -21.51 3.30
CA ALA A 148 15.46 -22.49 4.24
C ALA A 148 15.18 -21.87 5.62
N TYR A 149 16.07 -20.99 6.10
CA TYR A 149 15.86 -20.21 7.32
C TYR A 149 14.65 -19.28 7.22
N ALA A 150 14.52 -18.56 6.10
CA ALA A 150 13.37 -17.69 5.85
C ALA A 150 12.05 -18.48 5.85
N ALA A 151 12.02 -19.65 5.21
CA ALA A 151 10.83 -20.51 5.21
C ALA A 151 10.46 -21.00 6.61
N ASP A 152 11.44 -21.40 7.42
CA ASP A 152 11.25 -21.84 8.80
C ASP A 152 10.63 -20.71 9.66
N ARG A 153 11.21 -19.51 9.59
CA ARG A 153 10.67 -18.34 10.30
C ARG A 153 9.25 -17.98 9.86
N LEU A 154 8.97 -17.98 8.57
CA LEU A 154 7.61 -17.69 8.08
C LEU A 154 6.61 -18.74 8.57
N ALA A 155 6.96 -20.01 8.57
CA ALA A 155 6.03 -21.04 9.00
C ALA A 155 5.88 -21.09 10.53
N GLY A 156 6.97 -20.99 11.27
CA GLY A 156 7.00 -21.07 12.73
C GLY A 156 6.56 -19.79 13.43
N ASP A 157 7.10 -18.63 13.04
CA ASP A 157 6.91 -17.37 13.77
C ASP A 157 5.74 -16.52 13.23
N VAL A 158 5.29 -16.78 12.00
CA VAL A 158 4.19 -16.03 11.35
C VAL A 158 2.95 -16.91 11.21
N LEU A 159 3.01 -18.03 10.51
CA LEU A 159 1.81 -18.81 10.23
C LEU A 159 1.28 -19.52 11.48
N SER A 160 2.15 -20.15 12.28
CA SER A 160 1.70 -20.91 13.46
C SER A 160 0.96 -20.08 14.51
N PRO A 161 1.38 -18.85 14.89
CA PRO A 161 0.62 -18.01 15.80
C PRO A 161 -0.69 -17.49 15.18
N LEU A 162 -0.71 -17.31 13.86
CA LEU A 162 -1.88 -16.77 13.16
C LEU A 162 -3.00 -17.79 12.94
N THR A 163 -2.79 -19.09 13.16
CA THR A 163 -3.86 -20.09 13.05
C THR A 163 -4.99 -19.85 14.04
N GLY A 164 -4.67 -19.34 15.24
CA GLY A 164 -5.65 -19.01 16.27
C GLY A 164 -6.43 -17.71 16.00
N VAL A 165 -6.02 -16.93 14.99
CA VAL A 165 -6.63 -15.63 14.62
C VAL A 165 -7.77 -15.80 13.64
N LEU A 166 -7.77 -16.90 12.87
CA LEU A 166 -8.84 -17.21 11.93
C LEU A 166 -10.11 -17.54 12.73
N PRO A 167 -11.21 -16.77 12.57
CA PRO A 167 -12.43 -17.07 13.28
C PRO A 167 -12.93 -18.47 12.89
N PRO A 168 -13.39 -19.30 13.85
CA PRO A 168 -14.04 -20.55 13.52
C PRO A 168 -15.23 -20.23 12.61
N SER A 169 -15.33 -20.91 11.47
CA SER A 169 -16.47 -20.76 10.57
C SER A 169 -17.73 -21.21 11.31
N THR A 170 -18.49 -20.28 11.87
CA THR A 170 -19.74 -20.59 12.57
C THR A 170 -20.81 -20.90 11.52
N PRO A 171 -21.42 -22.10 11.52
CA PRO A 171 -22.42 -22.47 10.52
C PRO A 171 -23.73 -21.67 10.64
N HIS A 172 -23.99 -21.09 11.82
CA HIS A 172 -25.19 -20.34 12.12
C HIS A 172 -24.98 -18.85 11.87
N GLY A 173 -25.27 -18.43 10.64
CA GLY A 173 -25.27 -17.04 10.22
C GLY A 173 -26.39 -16.26 10.89
N SER A 174 -26.06 -15.55 11.96
CA SER A 174 -26.63 -14.26 12.37
C SER A 174 -26.09 -13.95 13.78
N GLY A 175 -25.07 -13.10 13.84
CA GLY A 175 -24.46 -12.68 15.09
C GLY A 175 -22.95 -12.62 14.96
N GLY A 176 -22.37 -11.45 15.24
CA GLY A 176 -20.93 -11.24 15.25
C GLY A 176 -20.48 -10.21 14.23
N GLY A 177 -20.55 -10.52 12.93
CA GLY A 177 -20.23 -9.60 11.82
C GLY A 177 -18.98 -8.74 12.07
N MET A 178 -19.09 -7.44 11.79
CA MET A 178 -18.02 -6.46 12.04
C MET A 178 -17.61 -6.39 13.52
N SER A 179 -18.54 -6.59 14.45
CA SER A 179 -18.23 -6.53 15.90
C SER A 179 -17.35 -7.70 16.35
N GLU A 180 -17.57 -8.90 15.80
CA GLU A 180 -16.75 -10.08 16.05
C GLU A 180 -15.40 -9.98 15.34
N ALA A 181 -15.39 -9.52 14.08
CA ALA A 181 -14.14 -9.24 13.37
C ALA A 181 -13.28 -8.22 14.15
N LEU A 182 -13.92 -7.21 14.73
CA LEU A 182 -13.24 -6.23 15.59
C LEU A 182 -12.72 -6.85 16.88
N ALA A 183 -13.50 -7.69 17.54
CA ALA A 183 -13.08 -8.39 18.75
C ALA A 183 -11.90 -9.34 18.49
N ALA A 184 -11.91 -10.06 17.36
CA ALA A 184 -10.80 -10.90 16.92
C ALA A 184 -9.55 -10.05 16.65
N LEU A 185 -9.73 -8.94 15.96
CA LEU A 185 -8.63 -8.01 15.64
C LEU A 185 -8.00 -7.40 16.91
N GLN A 186 -8.80 -7.07 17.92
CA GLN A 186 -8.31 -6.61 19.22
C GLN A 186 -7.57 -7.72 19.98
N ARG A 187 -8.15 -8.92 20.03
CA ARG A 187 -7.59 -10.07 20.76
C ARG A 187 -6.24 -10.48 20.19
N HIS A 188 -6.12 -10.44 18.86
CA HIS A 188 -4.97 -10.97 18.13
C HIS A 188 -4.03 -9.88 17.57
N GLY A 189 -4.26 -8.62 17.93
CA GLY A 189 -3.46 -7.49 17.45
C GLY A 189 -1.96 -7.64 17.73
N PRO A 190 -1.52 -8.05 18.94
CA PRO A 190 -0.11 -8.28 19.23
C PRO A 190 0.53 -9.37 18.36
N GLU A 191 -0.16 -10.47 18.09
CA GLU A 191 0.32 -11.54 17.22
C GLU A 191 0.43 -11.08 15.76
N ILE A 192 -0.56 -10.33 15.26
CA ILE A 192 -0.51 -9.74 13.91
C ILE A 192 0.65 -8.76 13.77
N ALA A 193 0.89 -7.92 14.79
CA ALA A 193 2.01 -6.98 14.79
C ALA A 193 3.36 -7.71 14.76
N ARG A 194 3.56 -8.70 15.64
CA ARG A 194 4.78 -9.52 15.65
C ARG A 194 4.99 -10.23 14.31
N ALA A 195 3.93 -10.79 13.73
CA ALA A 195 3.99 -11.43 12.43
C ALA A 195 4.41 -10.46 11.32
N ALA A 196 3.91 -9.22 11.34
CA ALA A 196 4.32 -8.19 10.39
C ALA A 196 5.81 -7.84 10.52
N ASP A 197 6.32 -7.71 11.76
CA ASP A 197 7.73 -7.43 12.03
C ASP A 197 8.63 -8.57 11.50
N VAL A 198 8.27 -9.83 11.78
CA VAL A 198 9.02 -11.00 11.27
C VAL A 198 9.01 -11.06 9.76
N VAL A 199 7.88 -10.81 9.09
CA VAL A 199 7.83 -10.79 7.62
C VAL A 199 8.73 -9.68 7.06
N ALA A 200 8.78 -8.51 7.69
CA ALA A 200 9.65 -7.41 7.27
C ALA A 200 11.15 -7.74 7.46
N GLU A 201 11.50 -8.39 8.57
CA GLU A 201 12.85 -8.87 8.85
C GLU A 201 13.29 -9.94 7.83
N VAL A 202 12.49 -10.99 7.64
CA VAL A 202 12.75 -12.07 6.67
C VAL A 202 12.88 -11.52 5.25
N ARG A 203 12.05 -10.55 4.86
CA ARG A 203 12.18 -9.86 3.56
C ARG A 203 13.51 -9.13 3.42
N THR A 204 14.02 -8.53 4.49
CA THR A 204 15.32 -7.85 4.50
C THR A 204 16.46 -8.85 4.38
N ASP A 205 16.39 -9.96 5.12
CA ASP A 205 17.37 -11.05 5.06
C ASP A 205 17.46 -11.64 3.65
N VAL A 206 16.32 -11.97 3.03
CA VAL A 206 16.28 -12.53 1.66
C VAL A 206 16.77 -11.55 0.59
N ARG A 207 16.63 -10.23 0.83
CA ARG A 207 17.23 -9.19 -0.03
C ARG A 207 18.75 -9.13 0.10
N GLY A 208 19.29 -9.40 1.30
CA GLY A 208 20.72 -9.45 1.57
C GLY A 208 21.43 -10.69 1.01
N LEU A 209 20.68 -11.72 0.59
CA LEU A 209 21.26 -12.92 -0.03
C LEU A 209 21.87 -12.62 -1.42
N PRO A 210 22.88 -13.41 -1.86
CA PRO A 210 23.47 -13.30 -3.19
C PRO A 210 22.41 -13.30 -4.31
N ARG A 211 22.45 -12.27 -5.17
CA ARG A 211 21.47 -12.10 -6.26
C ARG A 211 21.75 -13.01 -7.46
N SER A 212 23.03 -13.21 -7.77
CA SER A 212 23.51 -14.01 -8.89
C SER A 212 24.65 -14.89 -8.40
N THR A 213 24.57 -16.17 -8.70
CA THR A 213 25.56 -17.18 -8.30
C THR A 213 25.89 -18.08 -9.47
N TRP A 214 26.84 -19.00 -9.29
CA TRP A 214 27.15 -19.99 -10.33
C TRP A 214 26.06 -21.08 -10.47
N LEU A 215 25.05 -21.11 -9.59
CA LEU A 215 23.95 -22.07 -9.62
C LEU A 215 22.60 -21.37 -9.86
N PRO A 216 22.12 -21.29 -11.12
CA PRO A 216 20.88 -20.59 -11.47
C PRO A 216 19.61 -21.09 -10.74
N ALA A 217 19.62 -22.33 -10.25
CA ALA A 217 18.52 -22.87 -9.45
C ALA A 217 18.37 -22.15 -8.10
N ALA A 218 19.48 -21.80 -7.45
CA ALA A 218 19.47 -21.04 -6.19
C ALA A 218 18.99 -19.61 -6.41
N ASP A 219 19.45 -18.97 -7.50
CA ASP A 219 19.05 -17.61 -7.86
C ASP A 219 17.54 -17.51 -8.12
N ARG A 220 16.98 -18.49 -8.87
CA ARG A 220 15.53 -18.58 -9.14
C ARG A 220 14.73 -18.81 -7.86
N ALA A 221 15.17 -19.70 -6.97
CA ALA A 221 14.49 -19.96 -5.71
C ALA A 221 14.45 -18.70 -4.83
N ARG A 222 15.57 -17.97 -4.72
CA ARG A 222 15.65 -16.71 -4.00
C ARG A 222 14.79 -15.62 -4.62
N ALA A 223 14.79 -15.49 -5.95
CA ALA A 223 13.92 -14.54 -6.64
C ALA A 223 12.43 -14.84 -6.43
N GLY A 224 12.03 -16.12 -6.47
CA GLY A 224 10.66 -16.56 -6.19
C GLY A 224 10.22 -16.24 -4.75
N LEU A 225 11.06 -16.57 -3.76
CA LEU A 225 10.80 -16.25 -2.34
C LEU A 225 10.72 -14.73 -2.12
N GLN A 226 11.65 -13.98 -2.70
CA GLN A 226 11.63 -12.52 -2.65
C GLN A 226 10.32 -11.95 -3.20
N GLN A 227 9.84 -12.47 -4.34
CA GLN A 227 8.59 -12.03 -4.94
C GLN A 227 7.38 -12.33 -4.05
N GLN A 228 7.35 -13.48 -3.37
CA GLN A 228 6.29 -13.80 -2.41
C GLN A 228 6.31 -12.85 -1.21
N LEU A 229 7.50 -12.59 -0.64
CA LEU A 229 7.69 -11.65 0.47
C LEU A 229 7.34 -10.21 0.09
N ASP A 230 7.66 -9.79 -1.14
CA ASP A 230 7.29 -8.48 -1.66
C ASP A 230 5.77 -8.29 -1.79
N ARG A 231 5.00 -9.39 -1.91
CA ARG A 231 3.53 -9.38 -1.89
C ARG A 231 2.95 -9.49 -0.48
N LEU A 232 3.57 -10.30 0.40
CA LEU A 232 3.06 -10.57 1.75
C LEU A 232 3.33 -9.42 2.72
N ALA A 233 4.52 -8.82 2.67
CA ALA A 233 4.92 -7.80 3.63
C ALA A 233 3.97 -6.59 3.68
N PRO A 234 3.50 -6.01 2.55
CA PRO A 234 2.53 -4.92 2.59
C PRO A 234 1.21 -5.33 3.25
N VAL A 235 0.69 -6.53 2.94
CA VAL A 235 -0.56 -7.05 3.52
C VAL A 235 -0.44 -7.20 5.04
N MET A 236 0.67 -7.76 5.53
CA MET A 236 0.88 -7.91 6.97
C MET A 236 1.06 -6.57 7.68
N THR A 237 1.74 -5.62 7.03
CA THR A 237 1.86 -4.26 7.56
C THR A 237 0.49 -3.58 7.65
N ASP A 238 -0.36 -3.76 6.64
CA ASP A 238 -1.73 -3.22 6.63
C ASP A 238 -2.62 -3.88 7.68
N ALA A 239 -2.49 -5.20 7.87
CA ALA A 239 -3.20 -5.93 8.92
C ALA A 239 -2.79 -5.45 10.32
N SER A 240 -1.49 -5.25 10.57
CA SER A 240 -0.97 -4.68 11.82
C SER A 240 -1.49 -3.26 12.06
N LEU A 241 -1.48 -2.41 11.03
CA LEU A 241 -2.03 -1.07 11.09
C LEU A 241 -3.53 -1.08 11.42
N ALA A 242 -4.30 -1.92 10.72
CA ALA A 242 -5.72 -2.10 10.98
C ALA A 242 -5.97 -2.54 12.42
N ALA A 243 -5.17 -3.47 12.95
CA ALA A 243 -5.30 -3.95 14.33
C ALA A 243 -5.09 -2.87 15.38
N ARG A 244 -4.30 -1.85 15.06
CA ARG A 244 -4.04 -0.72 15.96
C ARG A 244 -5.06 0.40 15.83
N VAL A 245 -5.58 0.63 14.61
CA VAL A 245 -6.37 1.81 14.29
C VAL A 245 -7.88 1.54 14.25
N LEU A 246 -8.31 0.39 13.72
CA LEU A 246 -9.74 0.09 13.60
C LEU A 246 -10.45 -0.05 14.95
N PRO A 247 -9.89 -0.69 16.00
CA PRO A 247 -10.58 -0.79 17.28
C PRO A 247 -11.04 0.53 17.89
N PRO A 248 -10.17 1.53 18.11
CA PRO A 248 -10.62 2.80 18.67
C PRO A 248 -11.52 3.57 17.69
N MET A 249 -11.27 3.47 16.38
CA MET A 249 -12.11 4.12 15.36
C MET A 249 -13.53 3.52 15.30
N LEU A 250 -13.69 2.21 15.50
CA LEU A 250 -14.98 1.55 15.51
C LEU A 250 -15.65 1.55 16.90
N GLY A 251 -15.14 2.38 17.80
CA GLY A 251 -15.83 2.75 19.04
C GLY A 251 -15.64 1.78 20.20
N THR A 252 -14.51 1.07 20.26
CA THR A 252 -14.19 0.21 21.42
C THR A 252 -13.80 0.99 22.68
N GLN A 253 -13.43 2.27 22.52
CA GLN A 253 -13.06 3.19 23.60
C GLN A 253 -14.12 4.30 23.80
N GLY A 254 -15.36 4.03 23.38
CA GLY A 254 -16.46 5.00 23.40
C GLY A 254 -17.02 5.24 22.00
N GLN A 255 -18.25 5.74 21.94
CA GLN A 255 -18.94 6.01 20.69
C GLN A 255 -18.16 7.01 19.83
N ARG A 256 -18.05 6.73 18.53
CA ARG A 256 -17.42 7.59 17.52
C ARG A 256 -18.43 8.07 16.50
N ARG A 257 -18.28 9.31 16.02
CA ARG A 257 -19.06 9.87 14.90
C ARG A 257 -18.15 10.31 13.77
N TYR A 258 -18.54 10.02 12.54
CA TYR A 258 -17.79 10.40 11.33
C TYR A 258 -18.68 11.19 10.39
N PHE A 259 -18.15 12.31 9.90
CA PHE A 259 -18.77 13.03 8.79
C PHE A 259 -18.43 12.30 7.49
N LEU A 260 -19.40 11.61 6.89
CA LEU A 260 -19.24 10.89 5.62
C LEU A 260 -19.74 11.77 4.47
N ALA A 261 -18.82 12.31 3.68
CA ALA A 261 -19.13 13.08 2.48
C ALA A 261 -19.28 12.18 1.25
N PHE A 262 -20.37 12.38 0.51
CA PHE A 262 -20.60 11.80 -0.81
C PHE A 262 -20.22 12.81 -1.88
N GLN A 263 -19.15 12.50 -2.60
CA GLN A 263 -18.55 13.39 -3.60
C GLN A 263 -19.17 13.16 -4.97
N ASN A 264 -19.68 14.23 -5.58
CA ASN A 264 -20.12 14.27 -6.97
C ASN A 264 -18.91 14.46 -7.89
N ILE A 265 -18.50 13.40 -8.57
CA ILE A 265 -17.26 13.35 -9.36
C ILE A 265 -17.41 13.91 -10.79
N ALA A 266 -18.62 14.33 -11.17
CA ALA A 266 -18.93 15.17 -12.33
C ALA A 266 -18.60 16.66 -12.10
N GLU A 267 -18.22 17.03 -10.87
CA GLU A 267 -17.72 18.35 -10.47
C GLU A 267 -16.39 18.17 -9.75
N ALA A 268 -15.29 18.25 -10.49
CA ALA A 268 -13.97 17.95 -9.97
C ALA A 268 -13.56 18.90 -8.84
N ARG A 269 -12.99 18.31 -7.79
CA ARG A 269 -12.36 18.99 -6.65
C ARG A 269 -11.07 18.28 -6.28
N GLY A 270 -10.13 18.94 -5.60
CA GLY A 270 -8.82 18.38 -5.28
C GLY A 270 -8.86 16.95 -4.70
N THR A 271 -9.81 16.68 -3.81
CA THR A 271 -9.99 15.36 -3.18
C THR A 271 -10.77 14.33 -4.01
N GLY A 272 -11.23 14.67 -5.22
CA GLY A 272 -12.12 13.84 -6.04
C GLY A 272 -13.25 14.70 -6.61
N GLY A 273 -14.44 14.59 -6.02
CA GLY A 273 -15.63 15.35 -6.42
C GLY A 273 -16.11 16.35 -5.38
N LEU A 274 -17.07 17.20 -5.75
CA LEU A 274 -17.72 18.17 -4.86
C LEU A 274 -18.57 17.47 -3.78
N PRO A 275 -18.49 17.84 -2.49
CA PRO A 275 -19.27 17.22 -1.41
C PRO A 275 -20.74 17.65 -1.49
N GLY A 276 -21.54 16.93 -2.28
CA GLY A 276 -22.93 17.27 -2.60
C GLY A 276 -23.95 16.74 -1.60
N ALA A 277 -23.66 15.59 -0.99
CA ALA A 277 -24.46 14.98 0.06
C ALA A 277 -23.57 14.46 1.19
N PHE A 278 -24.15 14.20 2.36
CA PHE A 278 -23.41 13.62 3.47
C PHE A 278 -24.28 12.75 4.37
N ALA A 279 -23.62 11.97 5.23
CA ALA A 279 -24.22 11.31 6.36
C ALA A 279 -23.35 11.45 7.62
N VAL A 280 -23.96 11.29 8.79
CA VAL A 280 -23.24 11.10 10.05
C VAL A 280 -23.26 9.61 10.37
N LEU A 281 -22.10 8.97 10.27
CA LEU A 281 -21.91 7.57 10.61
C LEU A 281 -21.48 7.45 12.07
N ARG A 282 -22.19 6.63 12.84
CA ARG A 282 -21.86 6.30 14.22
C ARG A 282 -21.25 4.92 14.31
N ALA A 283 -20.22 4.79 15.13
CA ALA A 283 -19.63 3.51 15.51
C ALA A 283 -19.67 3.33 17.03
N ASP A 284 -20.17 2.19 17.50
CA ASP A 284 -20.15 1.77 18.90
C ASP A 284 -19.77 0.28 18.98
N ARG A 285 -18.55 0.00 19.46
CA ARG A 285 -18.00 -1.37 19.61
C ARG A 285 -18.22 -2.25 18.36
N GLY A 286 -17.96 -1.70 17.18
CA GLY A 286 -18.09 -2.40 15.90
C GLY A 286 -19.49 -2.39 15.29
N ARG A 287 -20.51 -1.88 16.00
CA ARG A 287 -21.84 -1.64 15.42
C ARG A 287 -21.85 -0.29 14.73
N LEU A 288 -22.14 -0.32 13.43
CA LEU A 288 -22.24 0.86 12.58
C LEU A 288 -23.71 1.22 12.37
N SER A 289 -24.01 2.52 12.35
CA SER A 289 -25.37 3.03 12.07
C SER A 289 -25.29 4.45 11.52
N PHE A 290 -26.17 4.82 10.60
CA PHE A 290 -26.31 6.19 10.15
C PHE A 290 -27.29 6.95 11.05
N GLU A 291 -26.85 8.06 11.64
CA GLU A 291 -27.68 8.90 12.51
C GLU A 291 -28.40 9.99 11.72
N ARG A 292 -27.78 10.50 10.65
CA ARG A 292 -28.31 11.60 9.85
C ARG A 292 -27.85 11.49 8.41
N PHE A 293 -28.70 11.97 7.51
CA PHE A 293 -28.35 12.24 6.12
C PHE A 293 -28.73 13.69 5.81
N GLY A 294 -27.91 14.36 5.00
CA GLY A 294 -28.12 15.74 4.60
C GLY A 294 -27.49 16.03 3.25
N ASN A 295 -27.60 17.27 2.81
CA ASN A 295 -27.02 17.73 1.54
C ASN A 295 -26.27 19.05 1.71
N ASN A 296 -25.58 19.47 0.65
CA ASN A 296 -24.77 20.67 0.68
C ASN A 296 -25.54 21.96 1.01
N THR A 297 -26.84 22.09 0.68
CA THR A 297 -27.64 23.27 1.05
C THR A 297 -27.65 23.48 2.56
N GLU A 298 -27.74 22.38 3.30
CA GLU A 298 -27.83 22.40 4.76
C GLU A 298 -26.58 23.03 5.41
N MET A 299 -25.44 22.93 4.74
CA MET A 299 -24.15 23.41 5.25
C MET A 299 -23.78 24.82 4.71
N GLU A 300 -24.60 25.42 3.85
CA GLU A 300 -24.30 26.70 3.19
C GLU A 300 -24.10 27.86 4.18
N THR A 301 -24.79 27.84 5.32
CA THR A 301 -24.70 28.89 6.35
C THR A 301 -23.62 28.61 7.39
N ALA A 302 -23.01 27.42 7.38
CA ALA A 302 -21.89 27.12 8.26
C ALA A 302 -20.69 27.99 7.88
N LYS A 303 -20.21 28.79 8.83
CA LYS A 303 -19.04 29.67 8.69
C LYS A 303 -18.06 29.35 9.82
N PRO A 304 -17.29 28.26 9.70
CA PRO A 304 -16.33 27.87 10.72
C PRO A 304 -15.14 28.83 10.75
N ASP A 305 -14.57 29.02 11.93
CA ASP A 305 -13.32 29.74 12.12
C ASP A 305 -12.20 28.73 12.36
N ILE A 306 -11.37 28.51 11.33
CA ILE A 306 -10.21 27.62 11.38
C ILE A 306 -9.07 28.19 10.55
N ASP A 307 -7.83 27.94 10.99
CA ASP A 307 -6.63 28.21 10.21
C ASP A 307 -5.97 26.91 9.74
N LEU A 308 -5.69 26.85 8.44
CA LEU A 308 -5.01 25.74 7.76
C LEU A 308 -3.57 26.10 7.36
N GLY A 309 -3.12 27.32 7.69
CA GLY A 309 -1.76 27.80 7.48
C GLY A 309 -1.61 28.68 6.24
N ALA A 310 -0.47 29.38 6.19
CA ALA A 310 -0.19 30.39 5.17
C ALA A 310 -0.20 29.84 3.74
N GLU A 311 0.34 28.64 3.51
CA GLU A 311 0.33 28.02 2.17
C GLU A 311 -1.09 27.77 1.66
N PHE A 312 -1.98 27.25 2.51
CA PHE A 312 -3.38 27.02 2.15
C PHE A 312 -4.08 28.35 1.84
N ASN A 313 -3.91 29.34 2.72
CA ASN A 313 -4.54 30.65 2.55
C ASN A 313 -4.06 31.34 1.26
N ALA A 314 -2.76 31.32 0.98
CA ALA A 314 -2.19 31.89 -0.25
C ALA A 314 -2.75 31.23 -1.53
N ARG A 315 -2.98 29.92 -1.52
CA ARG A 315 -3.46 29.18 -2.71
C ARG A 315 -4.96 29.30 -2.96
N TYR A 316 -5.75 29.44 -1.89
CA TYR A 316 -7.20 29.22 -1.95
C TYR A 316 -8.05 30.39 -1.46
N ALA A 317 -7.47 31.47 -0.92
CA ALA A 317 -8.23 32.63 -0.43
C ALA A 317 -9.28 33.15 -1.43
N GLY A 318 -8.93 33.23 -2.72
CA GLY A 318 -9.86 33.72 -3.76
C GLY A 318 -11.10 32.84 -3.98
N SER A 319 -11.09 31.58 -3.53
CA SER A 319 -12.23 30.64 -3.61
C SER A 319 -12.95 30.44 -2.28
N ASP A 320 -12.42 31.04 -1.21
CA ASP A 320 -12.93 30.97 0.16
C ASP A 320 -13.43 29.57 0.59
N PRO A 321 -12.58 28.52 0.53
CA PRO A 321 -13.00 27.13 0.79
C PRO A 321 -13.47 26.90 2.23
N ILE A 322 -13.08 27.75 3.18
CA ILE A 322 -13.48 27.62 4.58
C ILE A 322 -14.97 27.96 4.75
N HIS A 323 -15.46 28.95 4.00
CA HIS A 323 -16.82 29.47 4.15
C HIS A 323 -17.74 29.08 2.99
N VAL A 324 -17.22 28.77 1.81
CA VAL A 324 -17.99 28.37 0.63
C VAL A 324 -17.99 26.85 0.54
N TRP A 325 -19.05 26.20 1.03
CA TRP A 325 -19.13 24.73 1.15
C TRP A 325 -18.77 23.97 -0.15
N PRO A 326 -19.27 24.35 -1.34
CA PRO A 326 -18.87 23.71 -2.60
C PRO A 326 -17.36 23.71 -2.87
N ASN A 327 -16.60 24.63 -2.26
CA ASN A 327 -15.15 24.77 -2.43
C ASN A 327 -14.35 24.17 -1.26
N SER A 328 -15.01 23.60 -0.26
CA SER A 328 -14.37 23.09 0.97
C SER A 328 -13.32 22.00 0.78
N ASN A 329 -13.20 21.43 -0.41
CA ASN A 329 -12.25 20.37 -0.72
C ASN A 329 -11.44 20.61 -2.00
N MET A 330 -11.15 21.89 -2.29
CA MET A 330 -10.31 22.34 -3.43
C MET A 330 -8.87 21.80 -3.38
N SER A 331 -8.29 21.67 -2.18
CA SER A 331 -6.97 21.07 -1.99
C SER A 331 -7.03 19.55 -2.19
N PRO A 332 -6.02 18.92 -2.82
CA PRO A 332 -5.91 17.48 -2.87
C PRO A 332 -5.46 16.86 -1.54
N HIS A 333 -4.97 17.66 -0.59
CA HIS A 333 -4.63 17.23 0.76
C HIS A 333 -5.92 17.07 1.59
N PHE A 334 -6.46 15.86 1.60
CA PHE A 334 -7.74 15.53 2.25
C PHE A 334 -7.89 15.98 3.71
N PRO A 335 -6.84 15.95 4.57
CA PRO A 335 -6.96 16.46 5.93
C PRO A 335 -7.41 17.93 6.02
N TYR A 336 -7.15 18.77 5.00
CA TYR A 336 -7.71 20.13 4.96
C TYR A 336 -9.22 20.11 4.78
N ALA A 337 -9.74 19.36 3.80
CA ALA A 337 -11.17 19.21 3.58
C ALA A 337 -11.88 18.62 4.80
N ALA A 338 -11.29 17.58 5.40
CA ALA A 338 -11.82 16.92 6.58
C ALA A 338 -11.93 17.89 7.79
N ARG A 339 -10.91 18.71 8.02
CA ARG A 339 -10.93 19.74 9.08
C ARG A 339 -11.97 20.83 8.81
N ILE A 340 -12.13 21.26 7.56
CA ILE A 340 -13.19 22.21 7.17
C ILE A 340 -14.57 21.60 7.46
N TRP A 341 -14.83 20.37 7.01
CA TRP A 341 -16.13 19.72 7.21
C TRP A 341 -16.43 19.46 8.69
N ALA A 342 -15.47 19.00 9.48
CA ALA A 342 -15.65 18.79 10.92
C ALA A 342 -15.93 20.12 11.66
N ALA A 343 -15.25 21.21 11.28
CA ALA A 343 -15.49 22.52 11.88
C ALA A 343 -16.83 23.12 11.44
N ALA A 344 -17.20 22.98 10.17
CA ALA A 344 -18.49 23.41 9.64
C ALA A 344 -19.63 22.64 10.31
N TRP A 345 -19.49 21.32 10.50
CA TRP A 345 -20.45 20.50 11.25
C TRP A 345 -20.66 21.04 12.67
N ARG A 346 -19.55 21.26 13.40
CA ARG A 346 -19.60 21.86 14.74
C ARG A 346 -20.26 23.23 14.76
N LYS A 347 -20.00 24.07 13.76
CA LYS A 347 -20.61 25.40 13.65
C LYS A 347 -22.11 25.32 13.40
N HIS A 348 -22.55 24.34 12.61
CA HIS A 348 -23.94 24.15 12.23
C HIS A 348 -24.79 23.52 13.34
N THR A 349 -24.27 22.50 14.04
CA THR A 349 -25.05 21.69 14.98
C THR A 349 -24.65 21.86 16.44
N GLY A 350 -23.46 22.41 16.72
CA GLY A 350 -22.85 22.37 18.05
C GLY A 350 -22.17 21.04 18.39
N GLU A 351 -22.30 20.01 17.54
CA GLU A 351 -21.76 18.67 17.80
C GLU A 351 -20.35 18.48 17.21
N ARG A 352 -19.58 17.53 17.76
CA ARG A 352 -18.27 17.16 17.23
C ARG A 352 -18.34 15.80 16.54
N VAL A 353 -17.50 15.64 15.52
CA VAL A 353 -17.19 14.35 14.90
C VAL A 353 -15.75 13.96 15.22
N ASP A 354 -15.49 12.67 15.32
CA ASP A 354 -14.19 12.05 15.56
C ASP A 354 -13.36 11.88 14.28
N GLY A 355 -13.96 12.09 13.11
CA GLY A 355 -13.26 12.01 11.84
C GLY A 355 -14.15 12.37 10.67
N ALA A 356 -13.57 12.29 9.48
CA ALA A 356 -14.27 12.52 8.23
C ALA A 356 -13.87 11.46 7.20
N ILE A 357 -14.85 11.05 6.40
CA ILE A 357 -14.69 10.05 5.36
C ILE A 357 -15.22 10.66 4.06
N ALA A 358 -14.53 10.47 2.95
CA ALA A 358 -15.06 10.80 1.62
C ALA A 358 -15.12 9.58 0.73
N VAL A 359 -16.25 9.42 0.05
CA VAL A 359 -16.52 8.38 -0.96
C VAL A 359 -17.27 8.98 -2.15
N ASP A 360 -17.35 8.22 -3.24
CA ASP A 360 -18.03 8.61 -4.48
C ASP A 360 -19.02 7.53 -4.97
N PRO A 361 -19.82 7.75 -6.03
CA PRO A 361 -20.75 6.74 -6.52
C PRO A 361 -20.11 5.46 -7.07
N VAL A 362 -18.83 5.50 -7.49
CA VAL A 362 -18.12 4.27 -7.89
C VAL A 362 -17.83 3.40 -6.68
N THR A 363 -17.61 4.01 -5.51
CA THR A 363 -17.57 3.30 -4.23
C THR A 363 -18.89 2.59 -3.98
N LEU A 364 -20.02 3.30 -4.10
CA LEU A 364 -21.34 2.70 -3.92
C LEU A 364 -21.60 1.56 -4.92
N SER A 365 -21.21 1.73 -6.20
CA SER A 365 -21.28 0.67 -7.21
C SER A 365 -20.58 -0.62 -6.75
N ARG A 366 -19.34 -0.52 -6.25
CA ARG A 366 -18.59 -1.68 -5.73
C ARG A 366 -19.22 -2.32 -4.50
N LEU A 367 -19.78 -1.53 -3.59
CA LEU A 367 -20.49 -2.07 -2.43
C LEU A 367 -21.77 -2.80 -2.86
N LEU A 368 -22.52 -2.26 -3.83
CA LEU A 368 -23.73 -2.89 -4.37
C LEU A 368 -23.46 -4.22 -5.10
N GLN A 369 -22.26 -4.44 -5.62
CA GLN A 369 -21.85 -5.76 -6.15
C GLN A 369 -21.87 -6.85 -5.08
N VAL A 370 -21.64 -6.48 -3.81
CA VAL A 370 -21.62 -7.40 -2.67
C VAL A 370 -22.97 -7.44 -1.96
N THR A 371 -23.60 -6.28 -1.75
CA THR A 371 -24.85 -6.19 -0.99
C THR A 371 -26.08 -6.59 -1.79
N GLY A 372 -25.98 -6.58 -3.12
CA GLY A 372 -27.13 -6.60 -4.02
C GLY A 372 -27.72 -5.19 -4.22
N PRO A 373 -28.72 -5.06 -5.12
CA PRO A 373 -29.35 -3.79 -5.43
C PRO A 373 -30.11 -3.21 -4.23
N ALA A 374 -30.22 -1.89 -4.19
CA ALA A 374 -31.00 -1.16 -3.21
C ALA A 374 -32.21 -0.51 -3.88
N ARG A 375 -33.38 -0.57 -3.24
CA ARG A 375 -34.61 0.01 -3.78
C ARG A 375 -34.99 1.27 -3.02
N MET A 376 -35.22 2.35 -3.76
CA MET A 376 -35.68 3.63 -3.23
C MET A 376 -37.20 3.61 -3.02
N ALA A 377 -37.70 4.57 -2.22
CA ALA A 377 -39.13 4.69 -1.93
C ALA A 377 -39.99 5.00 -3.18
N ASP A 378 -39.42 5.69 -4.17
CA ASP A 378 -40.08 5.99 -5.45
C ASP A 378 -40.06 4.80 -6.44
N GLY A 379 -39.54 3.65 -6.02
CA GLY A 379 -39.40 2.44 -6.84
C GLY A 379 -38.13 2.40 -7.69
N THR A 380 -37.33 3.47 -7.72
CA THR A 380 -36.05 3.47 -8.43
C THR A 380 -35.11 2.42 -7.83
N GLU A 381 -34.52 1.59 -8.67
CA GLU A 381 -33.54 0.58 -8.25
C GLU A 381 -32.12 1.09 -8.47
N LEU A 382 -31.30 1.01 -7.43
CA LEU A 382 -29.87 1.31 -7.44
C LEU A 382 -29.11 0.00 -7.57
N THR A 383 -28.37 -0.14 -8.67
CA THR A 383 -27.56 -1.32 -8.97
C THR A 383 -26.09 -0.93 -9.09
N ALA A 384 -25.21 -1.92 -9.03
CA ALA A 384 -23.79 -1.72 -9.30
C ALA A 384 -23.55 -1.08 -10.69
N ASP A 385 -24.36 -1.46 -11.69
CA ASP A 385 -24.18 -1.03 -13.08
C ASP A 385 -24.74 0.36 -13.36
N ASN A 386 -25.80 0.77 -12.66
CA ASN A 386 -26.49 2.03 -12.97
C ASN A 386 -26.09 3.19 -12.04
N VAL A 387 -25.62 2.93 -10.81
CA VAL A 387 -25.61 3.97 -9.77
C VAL A 387 -24.71 5.15 -10.11
N VAL A 388 -23.59 4.91 -10.79
CA VAL A 388 -22.68 5.97 -11.24
C VAL A 388 -23.37 6.86 -12.27
N ASP A 389 -23.88 6.28 -13.36
CA ASP A 389 -24.56 7.05 -14.41
C ASP A 389 -25.84 7.72 -13.90
N LEU A 390 -26.59 7.02 -13.04
CA LEU A 390 -27.82 7.50 -12.43
C LEU A 390 -27.57 8.76 -11.61
N THR A 391 -26.52 8.77 -10.79
CA THR A 391 -26.24 9.88 -9.87
C THR A 391 -25.41 11.01 -10.49
N GLU A 392 -24.57 10.69 -11.46
CA GLU A 392 -23.61 11.65 -12.04
C GLU A 392 -24.11 12.27 -13.36
N ARG A 393 -25.14 11.69 -13.99
CA ARG A 393 -25.68 12.18 -15.28
C ARG A 393 -27.21 12.12 -15.36
N THR A 394 -27.81 10.95 -15.25
CA THR A 394 -29.22 10.73 -15.56
C THR A 394 -30.16 11.49 -14.62
N SER A 395 -29.82 11.64 -13.33
CA SER A 395 -30.60 12.45 -12.38
C SER A 395 -30.75 13.92 -12.78
N TYR A 396 -29.77 14.49 -13.50
CA TYR A 396 -29.83 15.89 -13.95
C TYR A 396 -30.78 16.10 -15.13
N ALA A 397 -31.05 15.05 -15.91
CA ALA A 397 -32.07 15.07 -16.95
C ALA A 397 -33.45 14.64 -16.43
N LYS A 398 -33.49 13.80 -15.39
CA LYS A 398 -34.74 13.30 -14.79
C LYS A 398 -35.45 14.34 -13.92
N TYR A 399 -34.70 15.21 -13.24
CA TYR A 399 -35.23 16.17 -12.27
C TYR A 399 -34.74 17.59 -12.56
N ASP A 400 -35.60 18.41 -13.16
CA ASP A 400 -35.32 19.84 -13.36
C ASP A 400 -35.29 20.60 -12.02
N ASP A 401 -36.20 20.26 -11.12
CA ASP A 401 -36.28 20.86 -9.79
C ASP A 401 -35.07 20.46 -8.91
N VAL A 402 -34.34 21.48 -8.46
CA VAL A 402 -33.10 21.32 -7.68
C VAL A 402 -33.38 20.64 -6.33
N ALA A 403 -34.48 20.99 -5.67
CA ALA A 403 -34.81 20.46 -4.35
C ALA A 403 -35.14 18.96 -4.41
N ARG A 404 -35.98 18.54 -5.35
CA ARG A 404 -36.29 17.13 -5.63
C ARG A 404 -35.04 16.35 -6.01
N ARG A 405 -34.16 16.92 -6.84
CA ARG A 405 -32.89 16.26 -7.21
C ARG A 405 -31.95 16.07 -6.01
N LYS A 406 -31.81 17.08 -5.15
CA LYS A 406 -31.02 16.94 -3.91
C LYS A 406 -31.63 15.91 -2.95
N ALA A 407 -32.96 15.88 -2.84
CA ALA A 407 -33.66 14.85 -2.05
C ALA A 407 -33.41 13.44 -2.62
N PHE A 408 -33.46 13.27 -3.95
CA PHE A 408 -33.15 12.00 -4.62
C PHE A 408 -31.77 11.44 -4.22
N PHE A 409 -30.72 12.27 -4.17
CA PHE A 409 -29.39 11.81 -3.74
C PHE A 409 -29.35 11.35 -2.27
N VAL A 410 -30.05 12.07 -1.40
CA VAL A 410 -30.18 11.70 0.01
C VAL A 410 -30.94 10.38 0.16
N ASP A 411 -32.03 10.21 -0.58
CA ASP A 411 -32.83 8.98 -0.56
C ASP A 411 -32.08 7.80 -1.17
N ALA A 412 -31.24 8.03 -2.17
CA ALA A 412 -30.36 7.00 -2.71
C ALA A 412 -29.34 6.52 -1.67
N ALA A 413 -28.73 7.45 -0.93
CA ALA A 413 -27.82 7.11 0.17
C ALA A 413 -28.53 6.34 1.29
N ARG A 414 -29.77 6.73 1.65
CA ARG A 414 -30.60 6.01 2.63
C ARG A 414 -30.98 4.60 2.15
N ALA A 415 -31.36 4.45 0.89
CA ALA A 415 -31.73 3.15 0.32
C ALA A 415 -30.56 2.16 0.37
N ALA A 416 -29.33 2.64 0.09
CA ALA A 416 -28.13 1.81 0.16
C ALA A 416 -27.68 1.48 1.59
N ALA A 417 -28.11 2.24 2.59
CA ALA A 417 -27.66 2.10 3.96
C ALA A 417 -28.05 0.76 4.60
N ALA A 418 -29.31 0.34 4.47
CA ALA A 418 -29.79 -0.88 5.12
C ALA A 418 -29.14 -2.16 4.54
N PRO A 419 -29.04 -2.36 3.22
CA PRO A 419 -28.29 -3.49 2.65
C PRO A 419 -26.82 -3.52 3.09
N LEU A 420 -26.17 -2.35 3.18
CA LEU A 420 -24.78 -2.23 3.64
C LEU A 420 -24.63 -2.63 5.11
N MET A 421 -25.49 -2.11 6.00
CA MET A 421 -25.47 -2.48 7.42
C MET A 421 -25.75 -3.97 7.60
N GLY A 422 -26.71 -4.52 6.85
CA GLY A 422 -27.00 -5.96 6.85
C GLY A 422 -25.82 -6.81 6.37
N ALA A 423 -25.00 -6.33 5.42
CA ALA A 423 -23.81 -7.04 4.96
C ALA A 423 -22.63 -6.94 5.95
N LEU A 424 -22.53 -5.85 6.72
CA LEU A 424 -21.53 -5.68 7.78
C LEU A 424 -21.78 -6.64 8.96
N ASP A 425 -23.05 -6.92 9.25
CA ASP A 425 -23.45 -7.84 10.33
C ASP A 425 -23.49 -9.32 9.87
N ASP A 426 -23.29 -9.57 8.58
CA ASP A 426 -23.32 -10.91 7.97
C ASP A 426 -21.90 -11.45 7.75
N THR A 427 -21.50 -12.41 8.58
CA THR A 427 -20.19 -13.07 8.52
C THR A 427 -19.89 -13.71 7.16
N ARG A 428 -20.90 -14.06 6.34
CA ARG A 428 -20.70 -14.62 5.00
C ARG A 428 -20.39 -13.55 3.95
N ARG A 429 -20.93 -12.34 4.11
CA ARG A 429 -20.75 -11.21 3.16
C ARG A 429 -19.62 -10.29 3.57
N LEU A 430 -19.29 -10.22 4.85
CA LEU A 430 -18.24 -9.34 5.38
C LEU A 430 -16.88 -9.51 4.68
N PRO A 431 -16.36 -10.73 4.39
CA PRO A 431 -15.08 -10.86 3.68
C PRO A 431 -15.10 -10.20 2.29
N ALA A 432 -16.14 -10.43 1.50
CA ALA A 432 -16.31 -9.81 0.19
C ALA A 432 -16.46 -8.29 0.30
N LEU A 433 -17.14 -7.80 1.33
CA LEU A 433 -17.29 -6.37 1.60
C LEU A 433 -15.95 -5.71 1.95
N LEU A 434 -15.11 -6.36 2.77
CA LEU A 434 -13.77 -5.88 3.11
C LEU A 434 -12.86 -5.84 1.87
N VAL A 435 -12.97 -6.83 0.97
CA VAL A 435 -12.28 -6.82 -0.34
C VAL A 435 -12.73 -5.62 -1.17
N ALA A 436 -14.05 -5.39 -1.30
CA ALA A 436 -14.58 -4.25 -2.04
C ALA A 436 -14.09 -2.91 -1.46
N VAL A 437 -14.05 -2.77 -0.13
CA VAL A 437 -13.50 -1.59 0.56
C VAL A 437 -12.01 -1.42 0.27
N ASN A 438 -11.21 -2.49 0.33
CA ASN A 438 -9.79 -2.45 -0.04
C ASN A 438 -9.59 -2.02 -1.50
N ASP A 439 -10.42 -2.48 -2.42
CA ASP A 439 -10.32 -2.08 -3.82
C ASP A 439 -10.65 -0.59 -3.99
N VAL A 440 -11.68 -0.08 -3.30
CA VAL A 440 -12.01 1.36 -3.27
C VAL A 440 -10.85 2.19 -2.71
N GLN A 441 -10.16 1.70 -1.68
CA GLN A 441 -8.95 2.35 -1.14
C GLN A 441 -7.81 2.41 -2.17
N ARG A 442 -7.55 1.30 -2.87
CA ARG A 442 -6.52 1.21 -3.92
C ARG A 442 -6.79 2.13 -5.10
N ASP A 443 -8.06 2.31 -5.41
CA ASP A 443 -8.54 3.23 -6.45
C ASP A 443 -8.51 4.71 -6.00
N GLY A 444 -8.15 5.01 -4.75
CA GLY A 444 -8.11 6.37 -4.21
C GLY A 444 -9.50 7.00 -4.04
N ARG A 445 -10.56 6.19 -3.98
CA ARG A 445 -11.96 6.63 -3.89
C ARG A 445 -12.49 6.70 -2.47
N LEU A 446 -11.82 6.03 -1.53
CA LEU A 446 -12.05 6.20 -0.09
C LEU A 446 -10.96 7.08 0.50
N LYS A 447 -11.36 8.12 1.22
CA LYS A 447 -10.46 8.95 2.03
C LYS A 447 -10.91 8.97 3.47
N VAL A 448 -9.97 8.87 4.41
CA VAL A 448 -10.24 8.75 5.85
C VAL A 448 -9.32 9.70 6.61
N TRP A 449 -9.90 10.49 7.50
CA TRP A 449 -9.20 11.39 8.40
C TRP A 449 -9.73 11.19 9.82
N SER A 450 -8.83 11.18 10.80
CA SER A 450 -9.20 11.16 12.22
C SER A 450 -8.87 12.49 12.89
N ALA A 451 -9.78 12.96 13.74
CA ALA A 451 -9.54 14.09 14.64
C ALA A 451 -8.57 13.72 15.77
N HIS A 452 -8.32 12.43 16.00
CA HIS A 452 -7.40 11.93 17.01
C HIS A 452 -5.99 11.84 16.43
N THR A 453 -5.08 12.69 16.90
CA THR A 453 -3.74 12.83 16.30
C THR A 453 -2.92 11.53 16.29
N GLY A 454 -3.12 10.65 17.28
CA GLY A 454 -2.47 9.34 17.32
C GLY A 454 -2.91 8.41 16.20
N GLU A 455 -4.22 8.39 15.89
CA GLU A 455 -4.79 7.62 14.79
C GLU A 455 -4.39 8.25 13.45
N GLN A 456 -4.50 9.57 13.33
CA GLN A 456 -4.20 10.30 12.10
C GLN A 456 -2.75 10.10 11.64
N ARG A 457 -1.77 10.13 12.55
CA ARG A 457 -0.36 9.83 12.20
C ARG A 457 -0.17 8.42 11.60
N LEU A 458 -0.97 7.46 12.05
CA LEU A 458 -0.92 6.10 11.54
C LEU A 458 -1.59 6.00 10.15
N LEU A 459 -2.75 6.66 10.00
CA LEU A 459 -3.46 6.75 8.72
C LEU A 459 -2.62 7.43 7.63
N GLU A 460 -1.87 8.49 7.98
CA GLU A 460 -1.01 9.25 7.06
C GLU A 460 0.03 8.42 6.32
N SER A 461 0.41 7.27 6.88
CA SER A 461 1.31 6.32 6.21
C SER A 461 0.67 5.57 5.04
N ARG A 462 -0.62 5.83 4.75
CA ARG A 462 -1.40 5.15 3.72
C ARG A 462 -2.07 6.10 2.74
N PRO A 463 -2.24 5.68 1.46
CA PRO A 463 -2.86 6.52 0.44
C PRO A 463 -4.29 6.94 0.75
N TYR A 464 -5.07 6.09 1.44
CA TYR A 464 -6.44 6.41 1.81
C TYR A 464 -6.55 7.52 2.87
N SER A 465 -5.44 8.00 3.46
CA SER A 465 -5.51 9.25 4.25
C SER A 465 -5.74 10.48 3.38
N GLY A 466 -5.53 10.36 2.06
CA GLY A 466 -5.55 11.49 1.12
C GLY A 466 -4.51 12.57 1.46
N THR A 467 -3.50 12.23 2.25
CA THR A 467 -2.43 13.15 2.63
C THR A 467 -1.49 13.32 1.44
N LEU A 468 -1.46 14.54 0.87
CA LEU A 468 -0.35 14.97 0.02
C LEU A 468 0.96 14.82 0.81
N PRO A 469 1.87 13.87 0.53
CA PRO A 469 3.08 13.67 1.35
C PRO A 469 3.92 14.95 1.38
N ASN A 470 4.73 15.15 2.42
CA ASN A 470 5.74 16.21 2.44
C ASN A 470 7.10 15.51 2.55
N ALA A 471 7.53 14.90 1.46
CA ALA A 471 8.76 14.14 1.40
C ALA A 471 9.51 14.47 0.09
N PRO A 472 10.85 14.56 0.14
CA PRO A 472 11.66 14.78 -1.05
C PRO A 472 11.56 13.57 -1.99
N GLY A 473 11.79 13.83 -3.28
CA GLY A 473 11.74 12.82 -4.33
C GLY A 473 10.89 13.26 -5.52
N PRO A 474 10.94 12.52 -6.63
CA PRO A 474 10.13 12.84 -7.79
C PRO A 474 8.64 12.66 -7.45
N PHE A 475 7.83 13.62 -7.84
CA PHE A 475 6.39 13.64 -7.58
C PHE A 475 5.68 14.17 -8.82
N ALA A 476 4.57 13.53 -9.18
CA ALA A 476 3.77 13.97 -10.32
C ALA A 476 2.28 13.92 -9.98
N GLY A 477 1.65 15.09 -9.98
CA GLY A 477 0.22 15.20 -9.70
C GLY A 477 -0.49 16.18 -10.60
N LEU A 478 -1.37 15.67 -11.47
CA LEU A 478 -2.36 16.50 -12.18
C LEU A 478 -3.66 16.52 -11.37
N VAL A 479 -4.02 17.70 -10.89
CA VAL A 479 -5.28 17.96 -10.20
C VAL A 479 -6.08 18.97 -11.00
N VAL A 480 -7.37 18.71 -11.20
CA VAL A 480 -8.29 19.67 -11.81
C VAL A 480 -9.38 20.06 -10.82
N ASN A 481 -9.66 21.34 -10.69
CA ASN A 481 -10.84 21.83 -9.98
C ASN A 481 -11.79 22.44 -11.01
N ASN A 482 -13.07 22.05 -10.94
CA ASN A 482 -14.11 22.64 -11.76
C ASN A 482 -14.25 24.12 -11.40
N ALA A 483 -13.97 24.99 -12.37
CA ALA A 483 -14.10 26.44 -12.26
C ALA A 483 -15.32 26.99 -13.01
N ALA A 484 -16.07 26.12 -13.70
CA ALA A 484 -17.28 26.46 -14.45
C ALA A 484 -18.56 26.48 -13.57
N GLY A 485 -18.64 25.63 -12.55
CA GLY A 485 -19.85 25.40 -11.76
C GLY A 485 -20.85 24.40 -12.37
N GLY A 486 -20.53 23.81 -13.52
CA GLY A 486 -21.37 22.81 -14.21
C GLY A 486 -20.93 21.36 -13.98
N LYS A 487 -21.67 20.39 -14.54
CA LYS A 487 -21.43 18.93 -14.39
C LYS A 487 -20.63 18.32 -15.55
N LEU A 488 -19.87 19.15 -16.25
CA LEU A 488 -19.20 18.76 -17.49
C LEU A 488 -17.98 17.86 -17.27
N ASP A 489 -17.51 17.70 -16.03
CA ASP A 489 -16.35 16.85 -15.75
C ASP A 489 -16.69 15.36 -15.85
N TYR A 490 -17.98 15.01 -15.90
CA TYR A 490 -18.45 13.68 -16.32
C TYR A 490 -17.88 13.28 -17.69
N TYR A 491 -17.70 14.27 -18.59
CA TYR A 491 -17.22 14.09 -19.96
C TYR A 491 -15.74 14.43 -20.13
N LEU A 492 -14.99 14.59 -19.03
CA LEU A 492 -13.58 14.98 -19.07
C LEU A 492 -12.67 13.76 -19.09
N ASP A 493 -11.89 13.62 -20.16
CA ASP A 493 -10.76 12.68 -20.20
C ASP A 493 -9.46 13.40 -19.87
N ARG A 494 -8.58 12.72 -19.12
CA ARG A 494 -7.29 13.26 -18.69
C ARG A 494 -6.17 12.26 -18.95
N SER A 495 -5.02 12.76 -19.38
CA SER A 495 -3.78 11.99 -19.36
C SER A 495 -2.60 12.81 -18.85
N LEU A 496 -1.67 12.12 -18.19
CA LEU A 496 -0.42 12.65 -17.66
C LEU A 496 0.74 11.76 -18.14
N THR A 497 1.70 12.37 -18.82
CA THR A 497 2.98 11.74 -19.12
C THR A 497 4.07 12.49 -18.36
N TRP A 498 4.85 11.76 -17.56
CA TRP A 498 6.01 12.29 -16.85
C TRP A 498 7.26 11.63 -17.40
N GLU A 499 8.23 12.43 -17.84
CA GLU A 499 9.44 11.96 -18.50
C GLU A 499 10.66 12.58 -17.81
N ALA A 500 11.48 11.73 -17.19
CA ALA A 500 12.78 12.15 -16.66
C ALA A 500 13.78 12.34 -17.81
N GLY A 501 14.44 13.50 -17.79
CA GLY A 501 15.50 13.88 -18.71
C GLY A 501 16.90 13.70 -18.11
N ALA A 502 17.83 14.54 -18.56
CA ALA A 502 19.23 14.50 -18.14
C ALA A 502 19.44 15.10 -16.74
N CYS A 503 20.44 14.59 -16.04
CA CYS A 503 20.90 15.15 -14.77
C CYS A 503 22.06 16.12 -14.97
N SER A 504 22.06 17.20 -14.20
CA SER A 504 23.15 18.18 -14.14
C SER A 504 23.15 18.87 -12.77
N GLY A 505 24.32 18.98 -12.13
CA GLY A 505 24.49 19.81 -10.95
C GLY A 505 23.64 19.43 -9.72
N GLY A 506 23.23 18.17 -9.60
CA GLY A 506 22.35 17.71 -8.51
C GLY A 506 20.85 17.82 -8.80
N ASP A 507 20.48 18.35 -9.97
CA ASP A 507 19.11 18.40 -10.47
C ASP A 507 18.92 17.50 -11.69
N ARG A 508 17.66 17.29 -12.07
CA ARG A 508 17.27 16.62 -13.30
C ARG A 508 16.24 17.46 -14.06
N THR A 509 16.31 17.42 -15.39
CA THR A 509 15.21 17.96 -16.20
C THR A 509 14.05 16.98 -16.21
N VAL A 510 12.82 17.50 -16.19
CA VAL A 510 11.59 16.71 -16.29
C VAL A 510 10.66 17.37 -17.31
N THR A 511 10.13 16.57 -18.24
CA THR A 511 9.06 17.01 -19.13
C THR A 511 7.75 16.38 -18.69
N VAL A 512 6.74 17.21 -18.46
CA VAL A 512 5.41 16.79 -18.07
C VAL A 512 4.43 17.19 -19.16
N THR A 513 3.74 16.21 -19.74
CA THR A 513 2.70 16.46 -20.74
C THR A 513 1.35 16.07 -20.19
N MET A 514 0.45 17.05 -20.07
CA MET A 514 -0.92 16.88 -19.61
C MET A 514 -1.87 17.13 -20.77
N THR A 515 -2.79 16.21 -21.01
CA THR A 515 -3.83 16.38 -22.03
C THR A 515 -5.20 16.28 -21.40
N LEU A 516 -6.03 17.30 -21.63
CA LEU A 516 -7.41 17.37 -21.20
C LEU A 516 -8.31 17.36 -22.44
N THR A 517 -9.33 16.51 -22.45
CA THR A 517 -10.27 16.40 -23.58
C THR A 517 -11.69 16.49 -23.04
N ASN A 518 -12.44 17.48 -23.50
CA ASN A 518 -13.85 17.64 -23.17
C ASN A 518 -14.70 16.94 -24.25
N ARG A 519 -15.32 15.82 -23.88
CA ARG A 519 -16.21 15.05 -24.77
C ARG A 519 -17.67 15.45 -24.67
N ALA A 520 -18.00 16.52 -23.95
CA ALA A 520 -19.39 16.96 -23.83
C ALA A 520 -19.97 17.25 -25.23
N PRO A 521 -21.22 16.84 -25.51
CA PRO A 521 -21.91 17.26 -26.71
C PRO A 521 -22.13 18.78 -26.67
N ALA A 522 -22.16 19.39 -27.86
CA ALA A 522 -22.37 20.85 -28.00
C ALA A 522 -23.84 21.28 -27.79
N SER A 523 -24.77 20.33 -27.63
CA SER A 523 -26.19 20.56 -27.39
C SER A 523 -26.85 19.31 -26.80
N GLY A 524 -28.08 19.46 -26.29
CA GLY A 524 -28.91 18.35 -25.79
C GLY A 524 -28.63 17.93 -24.34
N LEU A 525 -27.74 18.64 -23.63
CA LEU A 525 -27.61 18.50 -22.18
C LEU A 525 -28.57 19.43 -21.45
N PRO A 526 -29.07 19.05 -20.25
CA PRO A 526 -29.84 19.94 -19.40
C PRO A 526 -29.06 21.22 -19.07
N ASP A 527 -29.75 22.35 -18.97
CA ASP A 527 -29.13 23.66 -18.69
C ASP A 527 -28.33 23.66 -17.38
N TYR A 528 -28.80 22.93 -16.36
CA TYR A 528 -28.10 22.80 -15.08
C TYR A 528 -26.74 22.09 -15.22
N VAL A 529 -26.56 21.24 -16.25
CA VAL A 529 -25.29 20.54 -16.50
C VAL A 529 -24.28 21.48 -17.16
N THR A 530 -24.74 22.36 -18.04
CA THR A 530 -23.91 23.27 -18.85
C THR A 530 -23.76 24.67 -18.25
N ILE A 531 -24.29 24.88 -17.03
CA ILE A 531 -24.23 26.16 -16.34
C ILE A 531 -22.78 26.65 -16.19
N ARG A 532 -22.65 27.98 -16.27
CA ARG A 532 -21.40 28.71 -16.15
C ARG A 532 -21.59 29.83 -15.13
N ALA A 533 -20.95 29.68 -13.99
CA ALA A 533 -20.99 30.61 -12.86
C ALA A 533 -19.81 31.58 -12.88
N ASP A 534 -19.33 31.96 -14.08
CA ASP A 534 -18.22 32.87 -14.25
C ASP A 534 -18.54 34.28 -13.71
N SER A 535 -17.54 34.91 -13.11
CA SER A 535 -17.60 36.32 -12.71
C SER A 535 -16.29 37.02 -13.13
N PRO A 536 -16.33 38.05 -14.01
CA PRO A 536 -17.51 38.51 -14.76
C PRO A 536 -17.97 37.48 -15.81
N PRO A 537 -19.27 37.48 -16.20
CA PRO A 537 -19.76 36.59 -17.24
C PRO A 537 -19.24 36.98 -18.63
N TYR A 538 -19.02 36.00 -19.50
CA TYR A 538 -18.67 36.20 -20.90
C TYR A 538 -19.38 35.19 -21.80
N ARG A 539 -19.26 35.38 -23.13
CA ARG A 539 -19.96 34.54 -24.10
C ARG A 539 -19.37 33.13 -24.15
N ILE A 540 -20.24 32.15 -23.96
CA ILE A 540 -19.96 30.72 -23.87
C ILE A 540 -20.92 29.94 -24.80
N ARG A 541 -20.61 28.68 -25.08
CA ARG A 541 -21.51 27.74 -25.75
C ARG A 541 -21.87 26.59 -24.80
N PRO A 542 -23.05 25.97 -24.95
CA PRO A 542 -23.37 24.78 -24.18
C PRO A 542 -22.28 23.70 -24.33
N GLY A 543 -21.83 23.17 -23.19
CA GLY A 543 -20.75 22.19 -23.13
C GLY A 543 -19.34 22.78 -23.05
N ASP A 544 -19.17 24.10 -23.14
CA ASP A 544 -17.88 24.75 -22.84
C ASP A 544 -17.58 24.67 -21.35
N ASN A 545 -16.42 24.13 -20.99
CA ASN A 545 -16.00 23.94 -19.62
C ASN A 545 -14.83 24.85 -19.25
N ARG A 546 -14.64 25.10 -17.95
CA ARG A 546 -13.52 25.86 -17.40
C ARG A 546 -12.95 25.13 -16.20
N LEU A 547 -11.64 24.94 -16.20
CA LEU A 547 -10.93 24.16 -15.20
C LEU A 547 -9.77 24.96 -14.63
N ARG A 548 -9.61 24.95 -13.30
CA ARG A 548 -8.31 25.26 -12.69
C ARG A 548 -7.46 23.99 -12.74
N VAL A 549 -6.46 23.98 -13.60
CA VAL A 549 -5.50 22.89 -13.78
C VAL A 549 -4.27 23.17 -12.92
N SER A 550 -3.97 22.27 -11.98
CA SER A 550 -2.83 22.38 -11.08
C SER A 550 -1.89 21.19 -11.27
N TYR A 551 -0.62 21.45 -11.56
CA TYR A 551 0.43 20.44 -11.54
C TYR A 551 1.26 20.53 -10.26
N TYR A 552 1.26 19.47 -9.46
CA TYR A 552 2.09 19.29 -8.27
C TYR A 552 3.37 18.56 -8.67
N ALA A 553 4.50 19.26 -8.57
CA ALA A 553 5.83 18.76 -8.87
C ALA A 553 6.55 18.26 -7.61
N GLY A 554 7.76 17.71 -7.75
CA GLY A 554 8.62 17.38 -6.62
C GLY A 554 8.87 18.58 -5.68
N VAL A 555 9.14 18.31 -4.40
CA VAL A 555 9.56 19.34 -3.45
C VAL A 555 10.83 20.02 -3.97
N GLY A 556 10.82 21.35 -4.07
CA GLY A 556 11.94 22.14 -4.61
C GLY A 556 12.02 22.21 -6.14
N ALA A 557 11.07 21.63 -6.87
CA ALA A 557 11.03 21.75 -8.33
C ALA A 557 10.79 23.20 -8.80
N THR A 558 11.38 23.58 -9.92
CA THR A 558 11.19 24.89 -10.56
C THR A 558 10.70 24.74 -12.00
N LEU A 559 9.94 25.73 -12.48
CA LEU A 559 9.44 25.76 -13.85
C LEU A 559 10.42 26.53 -14.75
N ALA A 560 10.98 25.85 -15.75
CA ALA A 560 11.84 26.46 -16.74
C ALA A 560 11.03 27.05 -17.90
N ASP A 561 10.05 26.29 -18.42
CA ASP A 561 9.16 26.73 -19.49
C ASP A 561 7.82 25.99 -19.47
N ALA A 562 6.79 26.59 -20.07
CA ALA A 562 5.49 25.96 -20.23
C ALA A 562 4.84 26.35 -21.56
N THR A 563 4.17 25.39 -22.20
CA THR A 563 3.38 25.63 -23.41
C THR A 563 1.97 25.05 -23.31
N LEU A 564 0.99 25.77 -23.84
CA LEU A 564 -0.37 25.32 -24.07
C LEU A 564 -0.61 25.23 -25.58
N ASP A 565 -0.90 24.04 -26.08
CA ASP A 565 -1.06 23.75 -27.51
C ASP A 565 0.12 24.26 -28.36
N GLY A 566 1.35 24.12 -27.83
CA GLY A 566 2.60 24.53 -28.48
C GLY A 566 2.92 26.02 -28.42
N ARG A 567 2.07 26.84 -27.76
CA ARG A 567 2.32 28.27 -27.54
C ARG A 567 2.72 28.50 -26.09
N ARG A 568 3.67 29.41 -25.85
CA ARG A 568 4.12 29.75 -24.49
C ARG A 568 2.93 30.12 -23.59
N ALA A 569 2.89 29.53 -22.41
CA ALA A 569 1.84 29.75 -21.41
C ALA A 569 2.45 30.34 -20.14
N LEU A 570 1.71 31.24 -19.49
CA LEU A 570 2.06 31.75 -18.17
C LEU A 570 1.23 30.99 -17.13
N LEU A 571 1.91 30.45 -16.12
CA LEU A 571 1.28 29.73 -15.03
C LEU A 571 1.51 30.51 -13.73
N ALA A 572 0.51 30.52 -12.87
CA ALA A 572 0.71 30.96 -11.50
C ALA A 572 1.50 29.88 -10.76
N SER A 573 2.49 30.28 -9.96
CA SER A 573 3.27 29.36 -9.12
C SER A 573 2.87 29.53 -7.66
N GLY A 574 2.97 28.45 -6.90
CA GLY A 574 2.80 28.47 -5.45
C GLY A 574 3.36 27.20 -4.84
N VAL A 575 3.17 27.05 -3.53
CA VAL A 575 3.65 25.88 -2.77
C VAL A 575 2.52 25.33 -1.94
N GLU A 576 2.41 24.00 -1.89
CA GLU A 576 1.52 23.31 -0.96
C GLU A 576 2.22 22.09 -0.36
N ARG A 577 2.35 22.08 0.96
CA ARG A 577 3.04 21.03 1.71
C ARG A 577 4.46 20.80 1.19
N GLY A 578 5.16 21.87 0.81
CA GLY A 578 6.49 21.83 0.22
C GLY A 578 6.55 21.49 -1.28
N HIS A 579 5.46 21.02 -1.89
CA HIS A 579 5.42 20.78 -3.34
C HIS A 579 5.29 22.09 -4.10
N SER A 580 6.14 22.29 -5.12
CA SER A 580 5.93 23.35 -6.09
C SER A 580 4.69 23.03 -6.93
N VAL A 581 3.79 24.00 -7.06
CA VAL A 581 2.54 23.82 -7.80
C VAL A 581 2.39 24.90 -8.86
N PHE A 582 2.07 24.48 -10.08
CA PHE A 582 1.85 25.36 -11.22
C PHE A 582 0.39 25.30 -11.66
N ASP A 583 -0.28 26.44 -11.60
CA ASP A 583 -1.71 26.61 -11.87
C ASP A 583 -1.94 27.28 -13.24
N LEU A 584 -2.89 26.74 -14.00
CA LEU A 584 -3.44 27.33 -15.21
C LEU A 584 -4.96 27.35 -15.12
N ASP A 585 -5.55 28.52 -15.32
CA ASP A 585 -6.98 28.65 -15.58
C ASP A 585 -7.24 28.37 -17.06
N LEU A 586 -7.97 27.29 -17.35
CA LEU A 586 -8.09 26.70 -18.67
C LEU A 586 -9.55 26.69 -19.14
N GLU A 587 -9.81 27.43 -20.22
CA GLU A 587 -11.03 27.25 -21.01
C GLU A 587 -10.89 26.03 -21.93
N LEU A 588 -11.87 25.13 -21.84
CA LEU A 588 -11.92 23.88 -22.57
C LEU A 588 -13.29 23.70 -23.26
N PRO A 589 -13.44 24.22 -24.48
CA PRO A 589 -14.69 24.14 -25.24
C PRO A 589 -15.20 22.71 -25.46
N ALA A 590 -16.49 22.57 -25.75
CA ALA A 590 -17.09 21.27 -26.08
C ALA A 590 -16.34 20.61 -27.26
N ARG A 591 -16.15 19.28 -27.19
CA ARG A 591 -15.49 18.47 -28.23
C ARG A 591 -14.07 18.92 -28.57
N SER A 592 -13.39 19.56 -27.63
CA SER A 592 -12.03 20.06 -27.82
C SER A 592 -11.02 19.33 -26.93
N ARG A 593 -9.75 19.51 -27.28
CA ARG A 593 -8.60 19.01 -26.54
C ARG A 593 -7.60 20.14 -26.32
N ARG A 594 -6.99 20.16 -25.14
CA ARG A 594 -5.88 21.05 -24.76
C ARG A 594 -4.71 20.23 -24.25
N THR A 595 -3.50 20.62 -24.63
CA THR A 595 -2.27 19.98 -24.17
C THR A 595 -1.37 21.00 -23.51
N LEU A 596 -1.11 20.81 -22.21
CA LEU A 596 -0.18 21.61 -21.41
C LEU A 596 1.12 20.82 -21.24
N VAL A 597 2.24 21.41 -21.66
CA VAL A 597 3.58 20.83 -21.49
C VAL A 597 4.38 21.71 -20.54
N LEU A 598 4.95 21.12 -19.50
CA LEU A 598 5.84 21.79 -18.55
C LEU A 598 7.25 21.21 -18.68
N HIS A 599 8.23 22.10 -18.72
CA HIS A 599 9.65 21.77 -18.60
C HIS A 599 10.13 22.22 -17.23
N LEU A 600 10.52 21.27 -16.40
CA LEU A 600 10.86 21.46 -15.00
C LEU A 600 12.32 21.12 -14.76
N LEU A 601 12.87 21.74 -13.72
CA LEU A 601 14.11 21.32 -13.08
C LEU A 601 13.76 20.84 -11.67
N GLU A 602 14.00 19.58 -11.38
CA GLU A 602 13.69 18.96 -10.08
C GLU A 602 14.96 18.47 -9.38
N PRO A 603 15.04 18.56 -8.03
CA PRO A 603 16.11 17.93 -7.28
C PRO A 603 16.27 16.45 -7.63
N HIS A 604 17.53 16.03 -7.80
CA HIS A 604 17.84 14.64 -8.11
C HIS A 604 17.48 13.70 -6.95
N ALA A 605 16.88 12.57 -7.30
CA ALA A 605 16.50 11.48 -6.40
C ALA A 605 16.19 10.22 -7.24
N ASP A 606 16.83 9.11 -6.93
CA ASP A 606 16.61 7.87 -7.65
C ASP A 606 15.17 7.35 -7.42
N GLY A 607 14.50 6.95 -8.51
CA GLY A 607 13.18 6.30 -8.42
C GLY A 607 12.11 6.84 -9.38
N THR A 608 11.02 6.09 -9.47
CA THR A 608 9.79 6.52 -10.14
C THR A 608 9.05 7.56 -9.30
N PRO A 609 8.39 8.55 -9.94
CA PRO A 609 7.66 9.56 -9.19
C PRO A 609 6.52 8.95 -8.36
N THR A 610 6.30 9.51 -7.17
CA THR A 610 5.04 9.28 -6.45
C THR A 610 3.91 9.97 -7.21
N LEU A 611 2.84 9.24 -7.51
CA LEU A 611 1.68 9.76 -8.24
C LEU A 611 0.57 10.23 -7.32
N LEU A 612 0.18 11.51 -7.46
CA LEU A 612 -1.06 12.00 -6.88
C LEU A 612 -2.24 11.54 -7.72
N ARG A 613 -3.15 10.78 -7.10
CA ARG A 613 -4.35 10.28 -7.77
C ARG A 613 -5.57 11.10 -7.38
N GLN A 614 -6.15 11.77 -8.38
CA GLN A 614 -7.48 12.38 -8.27
C GLN A 614 -8.49 11.52 -9.03
N SER A 615 -9.32 10.78 -8.30
CA SER A 615 -10.31 9.86 -8.87
C SER A 615 -11.56 10.63 -9.29
N LEU A 616 -11.91 10.55 -10.57
CA LEU A 616 -13.11 11.14 -11.18
C LEU A 616 -13.91 10.04 -11.91
N VAL A 617 -14.92 10.43 -12.70
CA VAL A 617 -15.75 9.51 -13.51
C VAL A 617 -14.87 8.71 -14.47
N THR A 618 -14.08 9.40 -15.29
CA THR A 618 -13.10 8.77 -16.18
C THR A 618 -11.73 8.74 -15.49
N PRO A 619 -11.11 7.55 -15.30
CA PRO A 619 -9.77 7.45 -14.74
C PRO A 619 -8.72 8.18 -15.58
N MET A 620 -7.76 8.83 -14.92
CA MET A 620 -6.64 9.48 -15.60
C MET A 620 -5.66 8.43 -16.13
N ARG A 621 -5.33 8.52 -17.43
CA ARG A 621 -4.27 7.69 -18.02
C ARG A 621 -2.90 8.25 -17.66
N THR A 622 -2.01 7.43 -17.11
CA THR A 622 -0.70 7.89 -16.68
C THR A 622 0.42 7.07 -17.31
N THR A 623 1.44 7.75 -17.84
CA THR A 623 2.63 7.15 -18.41
C THR A 623 3.87 7.72 -17.72
N LEU A 624 4.68 6.86 -17.12
CA LEU A 624 5.92 7.25 -16.46
C LEU A 624 7.12 6.72 -17.24
N LYS A 625 7.93 7.63 -17.76
CA LYS A 625 9.18 7.30 -18.45
C LYS A 625 10.34 7.62 -17.52
N SER A 626 10.95 6.57 -16.98
CA SER A 626 12.14 6.71 -16.13
C SER A 626 13.34 7.06 -17.01
N GLY A 627 14.13 8.03 -16.56
CA GLY A 627 15.41 8.37 -17.18
C GLY A 627 16.49 7.36 -16.82
N GLY A 628 17.67 7.48 -17.44
CA GLY A 628 18.84 6.73 -17.02
C GLY A 628 19.25 7.09 -15.58
N ALA A 629 19.90 6.15 -14.88
CA ALA A 629 20.47 6.44 -13.57
C ALA A 629 21.46 7.61 -13.68
N CYS A 630 21.33 8.60 -12.81
CA CYS A 630 22.23 9.73 -12.81
C CYS A 630 23.56 9.29 -12.20
N ARG A 631 24.65 9.45 -12.96
CA ARG A 631 26.00 9.27 -12.42
C ARG A 631 26.28 10.50 -11.58
N VAL A 632 26.06 10.38 -10.27
CA VAL A 632 26.50 11.37 -9.28
C VAL A 632 28.02 11.25 -9.13
#